data_AF-A0A916RGF8-F1
#
_entry.id   AF-A0A916RGF8-F1
#
_cell.length_a   1.000
_cell.length_b   1.000
_cell.length_c   1.000
_cell.angle_alpha   90.00
_cell.angle_beta   90.00
_cell.angle_gamma   90.00
#
_symmetry.space_group_name_H-M   'P 1'
#
loop_
_entity.id
_entity.type
_entity.pdbx_description
1 polymer ?
#
loop_
_entity_poly.entity_id
_entity_poly.type
_entity_poly.pdbx_seq_one_letter_code
_entity_poly.pdbx_strand_id
1 'polypeptide(L)'
;MEAEKVAQLYQVKPDKRLKGKEATPVKYRELLQQVKRVLSSHHAVSRIDDNLESALILADEQKITLGELLTPAYRFPELDEVFLSCCETNVGVAKPTDDILTLNTGFLSAGAQGVISTLWEVDDLAACVFSIIYHELRAEGIDRVVAVQKAQQTIRNMTKKQLKQEYKKSLEEMLEPKLRAASKLVRALETQKSSYVEGSPEYKSWQKKLEKAINDYNGVTKDKINLESRLQNAYKLKYPFAHPVYWSSFICAGLRD
;
A
#
# COMPACT_ATOMS: atom_id res chain seq x y z
N MET A 1 -0.59 -1.39 -5.69
CA MET A 1 0.17 -1.81 -6.90
C MET A 1 1.65 -1.91 -6.61
N GLU A 2 2.25 -0.84 -6.10
CA GLU A 2 3.62 -0.74 -5.55
C GLU A 2 4.12 -1.98 -4.77
N ALA A 3 3.32 -2.56 -3.86
CA ALA A 3 3.75 -3.71 -3.06
C ALA A 3 4.26 -4.92 -3.88
N GLU A 4 3.76 -5.12 -5.11
CA GLU A 4 4.27 -6.19 -5.97
C GLU A 4 5.65 -5.85 -6.54
N LYS A 5 5.85 -4.60 -6.99
CA LYS A 5 7.14 -4.12 -7.51
C LYS A 5 8.22 -4.12 -6.43
N VAL A 6 7.87 -3.64 -5.22
CA VAL A 6 8.77 -3.63 -4.07
C VAL A 6 9.13 -5.06 -3.64
N ALA A 7 8.15 -5.98 -3.62
CA ALA A 7 8.42 -7.38 -3.34
C ALA A 7 9.38 -8.02 -4.36
N GLN A 8 9.28 -7.66 -5.64
CA GLN A 8 10.21 -8.12 -6.68
C GLN A 8 11.62 -7.53 -6.48
N LEU A 9 11.70 -6.22 -6.23
CA LEU A 9 12.96 -5.51 -6.01
C LEU A 9 13.78 -6.13 -4.87
N TYR A 10 13.13 -6.45 -3.76
CA TYR A 10 13.76 -7.07 -2.59
C TYR A 10 13.71 -8.60 -2.57
N GLN A 11 13.22 -9.25 -3.64
CA GLN A 11 13.08 -10.71 -3.74
C GLN A 11 12.35 -11.32 -2.52
N VAL A 12 11.28 -10.65 -2.07
CA VAL A 12 10.53 -11.03 -0.87
C VAL A 12 9.83 -12.37 -1.10
N LYS A 13 10.11 -13.33 -0.22
CA LYS A 13 9.51 -14.67 -0.29
C LYS A 13 7.99 -14.63 -0.09
N PRO A 14 7.21 -15.52 -0.74
CA PRO A 14 5.74 -15.54 -0.61
C PRO A 14 5.21 -15.61 0.83
N ASP A 15 5.87 -16.33 1.73
CA ASP A 15 5.50 -16.46 3.15
C ASP A 15 5.67 -15.17 3.95
N LYS A 16 6.40 -14.18 3.42
CA LYS A 16 6.57 -12.85 4.02
C LYS A 16 5.66 -11.81 3.37
N ARG A 17 4.63 -12.24 2.64
CA ARG A 17 3.74 -11.36 1.86
C ARG A 17 2.30 -11.64 2.25
N LEU A 18 1.73 -10.77 3.07
CA LEU A 18 0.33 -10.86 3.43
C LEU A 18 -0.53 -10.20 2.35
N LYS A 19 -1.48 -10.95 1.78
CA LYS A 19 -2.36 -10.47 0.70
C LYS A 19 -3.82 -10.83 0.97
N GLY A 20 -4.72 -9.88 0.74
CA GLY A 20 -6.17 -10.10 0.88
C GLY A 20 -6.51 -10.68 2.26
N LYS A 21 -7.21 -11.82 2.28
CA LYS A 21 -7.67 -12.49 3.51
C LYS A 21 -6.57 -12.95 4.45
N GLU A 22 -5.32 -13.05 3.97
CA GLU A 22 -4.20 -13.45 4.83
C GLU A 22 -3.66 -12.29 5.66
N ALA A 23 -3.98 -11.04 5.32
CA ALA A 23 -3.56 -9.87 6.07
C ALA A 23 -4.44 -9.66 7.30
N THR A 24 -4.43 -10.61 8.25
CA THR A 24 -5.13 -10.48 9.54
C THR A 24 -4.24 -9.80 10.59
N PRO A 25 -4.80 -9.20 11.66
CA PRO A 25 -4.00 -8.59 12.74
C PRO A 25 -2.95 -9.53 13.33
N VAL A 26 -3.33 -10.79 13.55
CA VAL A 26 -2.45 -11.83 14.09
C VAL A 26 -1.27 -12.09 13.15
N LYS A 27 -1.54 -12.36 11.88
CA LYS A 27 -0.47 -12.61 10.88
C LYS A 27 0.40 -11.39 10.64
N TYR A 28 -0.19 -10.19 10.67
CA TYR A 28 0.54 -8.93 10.55
C TYR A 28 1.53 -8.76 11.71
N ARG A 29 1.08 -8.98 12.95
CA ARG A 29 1.94 -8.97 14.14
C ARG A 29 3.04 -10.03 14.06
N GLU A 30 2.72 -11.25 13.67
CA GLU A 30 3.70 -12.33 13.47
C GLU A 30 4.74 -11.95 12.41
N LEU A 31 4.33 -11.30 11.31
CA LEU A 31 5.24 -10.84 10.26
C LEU A 31 6.23 -9.80 10.81
N LEU A 32 5.75 -8.81 11.57
CA LEU A 32 6.60 -7.77 12.16
C LEU A 32 7.67 -8.32 13.11
N GLN A 33 7.44 -9.46 13.75
CA GLN A 33 8.45 -10.13 14.58
C GLN A 33 9.58 -10.77 13.76
N GLN A 34 9.38 -10.97 12.46
CA GLN A 34 10.26 -11.76 11.60
C GLN A 34 10.98 -10.92 10.54
N VAL A 35 10.71 -9.61 10.48
CA VAL A 35 11.26 -8.71 9.46
C VAL A 35 11.85 -7.47 10.11
N LYS A 36 12.89 -6.92 9.49
CA LYS A 36 13.42 -5.62 9.86
C LYS A 36 12.68 -4.48 9.17
N ARG A 37 12.12 -4.72 7.99
CA ARG A 37 11.48 -3.69 7.18
C ARG A 37 10.15 -4.18 6.65
N VAL A 38 9.13 -3.33 6.69
CA VAL A 38 7.78 -3.65 6.20
C VAL A 38 7.24 -2.51 5.35
N LEU A 39 6.58 -2.88 4.24
CA LEU A 39 5.74 -1.99 3.45
C LEU A 39 4.29 -2.36 3.71
N SER A 40 3.51 -1.43 4.25
CA SER A 40 2.06 -1.52 4.39
C SER A 40 1.40 -0.69 3.28
N SER A 41 0.69 -1.36 2.37
CA SER A 41 0.01 -0.74 1.23
C SER A 41 -1.46 -1.16 1.21
N HIS A 42 -2.25 -0.56 2.10
CA HIS A 42 -3.67 -0.87 2.32
C HIS A 42 -4.40 0.31 3.00
N HIS A 43 -5.68 0.17 3.31
CA HIS A 43 -6.46 1.25 3.92
C HIS A 43 -6.04 1.52 5.37
N ALA A 44 -6.07 2.79 5.76
CA ALA A 44 -6.00 3.24 7.14
C ALA A 44 -7.07 4.31 7.37
N VAL A 45 -7.42 4.51 8.63
CA VAL A 45 -8.36 5.55 9.06
C VAL A 45 -7.67 6.40 10.10
N SER A 46 -7.67 7.72 9.89
CA SER A 46 -7.20 8.70 10.87
C SER A 46 -8.40 9.30 11.59
N ARG A 47 -8.31 9.36 12.93
CA ARG A 47 -9.37 9.86 13.80
C ARG A 47 -8.83 10.95 14.70
N ILE A 48 -8.94 12.19 14.25
CA ILE A 48 -8.54 13.37 15.05
C ILE A 48 -9.45 13.54 16.28
N ASP A 49 -10.68 13.04 16.20
CA ASP A 49 -11.65 13.06 17.29
C ASP A 49 -11.33 12.06 18.41
N ASP A 50 -10.66 10.96 18.06
CA ASP A 50 -10.13 9.97 19.00
C ASP A 50 -8.89 9.29 18.39
N ASN A 51 -7.71 9.85 18.67
CA ASN A 51 -6.47 9.42 18.05
C ASN A 51 -6.18 7.92 18.27
N LEU A 52 -6.55 7.37 19.43
CA LEU A 52 -6.28 5.96 19.76
C LEU A 52 -7.07 4.99 18.87
N GLU A 53 -8.20 5.44 18.32
CA GLU A 53 -9.04 4.69 17.38
C GLU A 53 -8.62 4.86 15.91
N SER A 54 -7.58 5.64 15.64
CA SER A 54 -6.90 5.60 14.34
C SER A 54 -6.36 4.19 14.10
N ALA A 55 -6.53 3.65 12.90
CA ALA A 55 -6.29 2.22 12.70
C ALA A 55 -5.81 1.86 11.30
N LEU A 56 -4.97 0.83 11.24
CA LEU A 56 -4.75 0.03 10.03
C LEU A 56 -5.95 -0.86 9.79
N ILE A 57 -6.54 -0.81 8.58
CA ILE A 57 -7.63 -1.68 8.18
C ILE A 57 -7.06 -2.89 7.44
N LEU A 58 -7.37 -4.06 7.95
CA LEU A 58 -6.85 -5.37 7.55
C LEU A 58 -7.98 -6.25 6.99
N ALA A 59 -7.67 -7.52 6.74
CA ALA A 59 -8.61 -8.48 6.18
C ALA A 59 -9.95 -8.54 6.95
N ASP A 60 -11.04 -8.57 6.20
CA ASP A 60 -12.40 -8.68 6.73
C ASP A 60 -12.74 -7.54 7.74
N GLU A 61 -12.30 -6.31 7.45
CA GLU A 61 -12.51 -5.08 8.25
C GLU A 61 -11.92 -5.11 9.68
N GLN A 62 -11.04 -6.07 9.94
CA GLN A 62 -10.30 -6.14 11.19
C GLN A 62 -9.32 -4.97 11.30
N LYS A 63 -9.00 -4.57 12.53
CA LYS A 63 -8.20 -3.38 12.80
C LYS A 63 -6.97 -3.70 13.64
N ILE A 64 -5.92 -2.93 13.44
CA ILE A 64 -4.88 -2.69 14.44
C ILE A 64 -4.96 -1.20 14.77
N THR A 65 -5.37 -0.86 15.97
CA THR A 65 -5.54 0.54 16.38
C THR A 65 -4.22 1.14 16.89
N LEU A 66 -4.15 2.47 16.91
CA LEU A 66 -3.06 3.20 17.53
C LEU A 66 -2.95 2.85 19.01
N GLY A 67 -4.08 2.74 19.71
CA GLY A 67 -4.13 2.27 21.10
C GLY A 67 -3.42 0.93 21.29
N GLU A 68 -3.67 -0.04 20.41
CA GLU A 68 -3.02 -1.36 20.44
C GLU A 68 -1.50 -1.26 20.21
N LEU A 69 -1.07 -0.47 19.21
CA LEU A 69 0.36 -0.26 18.89
C LEU A 69 1.14 0.32 20.07
N LEU A 70 0.50 1.17 20.89
CA LEU A 70 1.11 1.75 22.09
C LEU A 70 1.25 0.76 23.26
N THR A 71 0.53 -0.37 23.24
CA THR A 71 0.60 -1.37 24.33
C THR A 71 1.82 -2.30 24.23
N PRO A 72 2.26 -2.92 25.34
CA PRO A 72 3.34 -3.93 25.31
C PRO A 72 3.11 -5.13 24.39
N ALA A 73 1.87 -5.36 23.90
CA ALA A 73 1.59 -6.42 22.96
C ALA A 73 2.29 -6.21 21.59
N TYR A 74 2.59 -4.96 21.24
CA TYR A 74 3.25 -4.59 19.98
C TYR A 74 4.66 -4.08 20.26
N ARG A 75 5.61 -4.99 20.45
CA ARG A 75 7.04 -4.67 20.63
C ARG A 75 7.88 -5.50 19.68
N PHE A 76 8.55 -4.81 18.76
CA PHE A 76 9.35 -5.37 17.67
C PHE A 76 10.73 -4.71 17.68
N PRO A 77 11.65 -5.14 18.57
CA PRO A 77 12.95 -4.48 18.74
C PRO A 77 13.87 -4.56 17.51
N GLU A 78 13.63 -5.54 16.62
CA GLU A 78 14.36 -5.69 15.37
C GLU A 78 13.75 -4.90 14.20
N LEU A 79 12.62 -4.22 14.43
CA LEU A 79 11.93 -3.45 13.40
C LEU A 79 12.70 -2.15 13.14
N ASP A 80 13.28 -2.09 11.96
CA ASP A 80 14.10 -0.99 11.49
C ASP A 80 13.25 0.07 10.77
N GLU A 81 12.44 -0.35 9.79
CA GLU A 81 11.69 0.59 8.94
C GLU A 81 10.25 0.13 8.68
N VAL A 82 9.31 1.07 8.81
CA VAL A 82 7.92 0.88 8.40
C VAL A 82 7.59 1.91 7.32
N PHE A 83 7.24 1.45 6.13
CA PHE A 83 6.69 2.32 5.07
C PHE A 83 5.17 2.16 5.05
N LEU A 84 4.46 3.22 5.41
CA LEU A 84 3.00 3.29 5.39
C LEU A 84 2.56 4.01 4.10
N SER A 85 2.28 3.21 3.07
CA SER A 85 1.53 3.64 1.89
C SER A 85 0.04 3.41 2.11
N CYS A 86 -0.47 3.97 3.20
CA CYS A 86 -1.86 3.86 3.58
C CYS A 86 -2.50 5.24 3.46
N CYS A 87 -3.66 5.31 2.82
CA CYS A 87 -4.41 6.57 2.73
C CYS A 87 -4.79 6.99 4.16
N GLU A 88 -4.15 8.02 4.70
CA GLU A 88 -4.63 8.70 5.90
C GLU A 88 -5.83 9.56 5.49
N THR A 89 -7.00 8.92 5.41
CA THR A 89 -8.25 9.66 5.23
C THR A 89 -8.53 10.43 6.50
N ASN A 90 -8.79 11.74 6.33
CA ASN A 90 -9.24 12.68 7.35
C ASN A 90 -8.15 13.30 8.25
N VAL A 91 -7.09 13.85 7.66
CA VAL A 91 -6.38 14.97 8.30
C VAL A 91 -7.20 16.24 8.11
N GLY A 92 -8.33 16.32 8.82
CA GLY A 92 -9.07 17.57 8.98
C GLY A 92 -8.17 18.63 9.63
N VAL A 93 -8.58 19.89 9.56
CA VAL A 93 -7.91 20.99 10.27
C VAL A 93 -8.07 20.74 11.77
N ALA A 94 -7.16 19.96 12.34
CA ALA A 94 -7.07 19.77 13.78
C ALA A 94 -6.86 21.15 14.40
N LYS A 95 -7.55 21.44 15.51
CA LYS A 95 -7.09 22.52 16.39
C LYS A 95 -5.65 22.17 16.75
N PRO A 96 -4.72 23.14 16.73
CA PRO A 96 -3.34 22.90 17.13
C PRO A 96 -3.36 22.51 18.62
N THR A 97 -3.40 21.21 18.87
CA THR A 97 -3.13 20.60 20.16
C THR A 97 -1.75 19.99 20.06
N ASP A 98 -0.93 20.17 21.09
CA ASP A 98 0.52 19.98 21.00
C ASP A 98 0.99 18.55 20.67
N ASP A 99 0.14 17.52 20.78
CA ASP A 99 0.50 16.13 20.47
C ASP A 99 -0.60 15.41 19.66
N ILE A 100 -0.57 15.54 18.33
CA ILE A 100 -1.37 14.67 17.46
C ILE A 100 -0.66 13.32 17.37
N LEU A 101 -1.16 12.33 18.12
CA LEU A 101 -0.71 10.95 18.00
C LEU A 101 -1.22 10.36 16.68
N THR A 102 -0.30 9.88 15.85
CA THR A 102 -0.60 9.24 14.56
C THR A 102 -0.12 7.79 14.54
N LEU A 103 -0.51 7.02 13.53
CA LEU A 103 -0.01 5.65 13.34
C LEU A 103 1.52 5.58 13.30
N ASN A 104 2.21 6.64 12.82
CA ASN A 104 3.67 6.73 12.91
C ASN A 104 4.18 6.65 14.35
N THR A 105 3.56 7.41 15.25
CA THR A 105 3.94 7.40 16.68
C THR A 105 3.72 6.03 17.31
N GLY A 106 2.66 5.33 16.90
CA GLY A 106 2.40 3.94 17.30
C GLY A 106 3.51 2.99 16.88
N PHE A 107 3.95 3.05 15.62
CA PHE A 107 5.03 2.19 15.14
C PHE A 107 6.40 2.51 15.74
N LEU A 108 6.70 3.80 15.97
CA LEU A 108 7.90 4.21 16.70
C LEU A 108 7.88 3.66 18.14
N SER A 109 6.74 3.79 18.84
CA SER A 109 6.56 3.20 20.18
C SER A 109 6.61 1.67 20.17
N ALA A 110 6.24 1.04 19.06
CA ALA A 110 6.32 -0.40 18.90
C ALA A 110 7.75 -0.90 18.62
N GLY A 111 8.72 -0.01 18.44
CA GLY A 111 10.14 -0.34 18.26
C GLY A 111 10.69 -0.06 16.87
N ALA A 112 9.90 0.47 15.93
CA ALA A 112 10.41 0.90 14.63
C ALA A 112 11.43 2.03 14.81
N GLN A 113 12.61 1.92 14.18
CA GLN A 113 13.61 2.99 14.21
C GLN A 113 13.21 4.17 13.31
N GLY A 114 12.51 3.90 12.21
CA GLY A 114 11.94 4.95 11.39
C GLY A 114 10.66 4.54 10.66
N VAL A 115 9.78 5.51 10.46
CA VAL A 115 8.49 5.35 9.81
C VAL A 115 8.35 6.36 8.69
N ILE A 116 8.07 5.88 7.49
CA ILE A 116 7.78 6.70 6.31
C ILE A 116 6.27 6.69 6.10
N SER A 117 5.63 7.86 6.07
CA SER A 117 4.19 7.98 5.81
C SER A 117 3.86 9.31 5.15
N THR A 118 2.56 9.57 4.96
CA THR A 118 2.03 10.81 4.41
C THR A 118 1.23 11.60 5.44
N LEU A 119 1.46 12.91 5.52
CA LEU A 119 0.68 13.83 6.35
C LEU A 119 -0.78 14.06 5.88
N TRP A 120 -1.12 13.70 4.64
CA TRP A 120 -2.46 13.81 4.06
C TRP A 120 -2.62 12.82 2.91
N GLU A 121 -3.85 12.64 2.43
CA GLU A 121 -4.14 11.80 1.28
C GLU A 121 -3.45 12.32 0.01
N VAL A 122 -2.59 11.47 -0.57
CA VAL A 122 -1.87 11.75 -1.82
C VAL A 122 -2.54 11.00 -2.96
N ASP A 123 -2.52 11.60 -4.16
CA ASP A 123 -2.92 10.88 -5.38
C ASP A 123 -2.17 9.54 -5.52
N ASP A 124 -2.91 8.44 -5.68
CA ASP A 124 -2.32 7.09 -5.73
C ASP A 124 -1.25 6.91 -6.82
N LEU A 125 -1.35 7.63 -7.95
CA LEU A 125 -0.32 7.53 -8.99
C LEU A 125 0.98 8.18 -8.51
N ALA A 126 0.92 9.39 -7.95
CA ALA A 126 2.09 10.03 -7.33
C ALA A 126 2.66 9.20 -6.18
N ALA A 127 1.81 8.66 -5.30
CA ALA A 127 2.25 7.83 -4.18
C ALA A 127 2.92 6.53 -4.64
N CYS A 128 2.35 5.86 -5.64
CA CYS A 128 2.94 4.65 -6.20
C CYS A 128 4.30 4.92 -6.85
N VAL A 129 4.44 6.03 -7.58
CA VAL A 129 5.73 6.44 -8.17
C VAL A 129 6.73 6.80 -7.08
N PHE A 130 6.29 7.48 -6.02
CA PHE A 130 7.14 7.82 -4.86
C PHE A 130 7.69 6.57 -4.20
N SER A 131 6.80 5.62 -3.89
CA SER A 131 7.15 4.33 -3.27
C SER A 131 8.19 3.57 -4.09
N ILE A 132 8.03 3.51 -5.42
CA ILE A 132 9.00 2.86 -6.31
C ILE A 132 10.38 3.54 -6.20
N ILE A 133 10.44 4.86 -6.39
CA ILE A 133 11.71 5.61 -6.36
C ILE A 133 12.38 5.49 -5.00
N TYR A 134 11.60 5.64 -3.93
CA TYR A 134 12.08 5.50 -2.56
C TYR A 134 12.72 4.12 -2.35
N HIS A 135 12.01 3.06 -2.71
CA HIS A 135 12.50 1.70 -2.51
C HIS A 135 13.68 1.33 -3.41
N GLU A 136 13.77 1.88 -4.62
CA GLU A 136 14.96 1.77 -5.49
C GLU A 136 16.18 2.42 -4.82
N LEU A 137 16.04 3.65 -4.31
CA LEU A 137 17.11 4.32 -3.56
C LEU A 137 17.51 3.55 -2.29
N ARG A 138 16.54 2.99 -1.55
CA ARG A 138 16.83 2.16 -0.37
C ARG A 138 17.54 0.85 -0.75
N ALA A 139 17.23 0.27 -1.90
CA ALA A 139 17.93 -0.92 -2.40
C ALA A 139 19.38 -0.63 -2.80
N GLU A 140 19.67 0.60 -3.21
CA GLU A 140 21.03 1.11 -3.46
C GLU A 140 21.80 1.46 -2.17
N GLY A 141 21.19 1.32 -0.99
CA GLY A 141 21.83 1.60 0.30
C GLY A 141 21.79 3.07 0.73
N ILE A 142 20.96 3.91 0.08
CA ILE A 142 20.76 5.30 0.50
C ILE A 142 19.99 5.35 1.83
N ASP A 143 20.42 6.18 2.78
CA ASP A 143 19.73 6.46 4.05
C ASP A 143 18.26 6.89 3.84
N ARG A 144 17.37 6.56 4.79
CA ARG A 144 15.91 6.73 4.66
C ARG A 144 15.53 8.19 4.50
N VAL A 145 16.16 9.09 5.24
CA VAL A 145 15.87 10.53 5.19
C VAL A 145 16.32 11.09 3.83
N VAL A 146 17.51 10.69 3.40
CA VAL A 146 18.05 11.07 2.08
C VAL A 146 17.20 10.49 0.94
N ALA A 147 16.71 9.25 1.08
CA ALA A 147 15.88 8.59 0.09
C ALA A 147 14.52 9.30 -0.05
N VAL A 148 13.86 9.68 1.05
CA VAL A 148 12.63 10.50 1.02
C VAL A 148 12.91 11.83 0.31
N GLN A 149 13.95 12.55 0.72
CA GLN A 149 14.30 13.84 0.11
C GLN A 149 14.54 13.73 -1.40
N LYS A 150 15.33 12.73 -1.82
CA LYS A 150 15.62 12.47 -3.24
C LYS A 150 14.35 12.09 -3.99
N ALA A 151 13.50 11.22 -3.44
CA ALA A 151 12.23 10.84 -4.06
C ALA A 151 11.29 12.05 -4.26
N GLN A 152 11.18 12.93 -3.26
CA GLN A 152 10.44 14.19 -3.36
C GLN A 152 10.98 15.09 -4.47
N GLN A 153 12.31 15.27 -4.55
CA GLN A 153 12.95 16.06 -5.59
C GLN A 153 12.75 15.47 -6.98
N THR A 154 12.85 14.15 -7.11
CA THR A 154 12.64 13.44 -8.38
C THR A 154 11.22 13.64 -8.87
N ILE A 155 10.21 13.44 -8.02
CA ILE A 155 8.80 13.60 -8.39
C ILE A 155 8.48 15.06 -8.71
N ARG A 156 8.93 16.01 -7.89
CA ARG A 156 8.74 17.44 -8.13
C ARG A 156 9.22 17.87 -9.51
N ASN A 157 10.36 17.32 -9.96
CA ASN A 157 10.99 17.67 -11.23
C ASN A 157 10.64 16.69 -12.36
N MET A 158 9.79 15.70 -12.10
CA MET A 158 9.46 14.66 -13.05
C MET A 158 8.74 15.25 -14.26
N THR A 159 9.30 15.04 -15.45
CA THR A 159 8.65 15.41 -16.70
C THR A 159 7.66 14.35 -17.15
N LYS A 160 6.65 14.74 -17.94
CA LYS A 160 5.76 13.76 -18.60
C LYS A 160 6.51 12.72 -19.45
N LYS A 161 7.68 13.09 -19.99
CA LYS A 161 8.52 12.18 -20.79
C LYS A 161 9.09 11.08 -19.91
N GLN A 162 9.68 11.45 -18.77
CA GLN A 162 10.22 10.49 -17.79
C GLN A 162 9.10 9.59 -17.25
N LEU A 163 7.96 10.16 -16.85
CA LEU A 163 6.80 9.37 -16.41
C LEU A 163 6.38 8.32 -17.47
N LYS A 164 6.33 8.72 -18.75
CA LYS A 164 5.94 7.84 -19.86
C LYS A 164 7.00 6.79 -20.20
N GLN A 165 8.28 7.11 -20.08
CA GLN A 165 9.39 6.23 -20.50
C GLN A 165 9.84 5.27 -19.40
N GLU A 166 9.92 5.76 -18.17
CA GLU A 166 10.51 5.03 -17.04
C GLU A 166 9.45 4.29 -16.23
N TYR A 167 8.26 4.87 -16.06
CA TYR A 167 7.28 4.35 -15.11
C TYR A 167 6.04 3.74 -15.77
N LYS A 168 5.63 4.18 -16.98
CA LYS A 168 4.45 3.63 -17.67
C LYS A 168 4.49 2.10 -17.76
N LYS A 169 5.60 1.55 -18.27
CA LYS A 169 5.77 0.11 -18.44
C LYS A 169 5.71 -0.61 -17.09
N SER A 170 6.46 -0.13 -16.09
CA SER A 170 6.42 -0.68 -14.73
C SER A 170 5.01 -0.63 -14.11
N LEU A 171 4.26 0.45 -14.34
CA LEU A 171 2.89 0.65 -13.85
C LEU A 171 1.90 -0.32 -14.50
N GLU A 172 1.98 -0.50 -15.82
CA GLU A 172 1.17 -1.46 -16.58
C GLU A 172 1.52 -2.91 -16.19
N GLU A 173 2.82 -3.23 -16.09
CA GLU A 173 3.34 -4.54 -15.69
C GLU A 173 2.95 -4.95 -14.26
N MET A 174 2.61 -4.00 -13.38
CA MET A 174 2.08 -4.32 -12.05
C MET A 174 0.64 -4.86 -12.07
N LEU A 175 -0.16 -4.50 -13.07
CA LEU A 175 -1.56 -4.92 -13.19
C LEU A 175 -1.76 -6.10 -14.15
N GLU A 176 -0.95 -6.21 -15.21
CA GLU A 176 -1.08 -7.26 -16.23
C GLU A 176 -1.04 -8.69 -15.67
N PRO A 177 -0.13 -9.09 -14.76
CA PRO A 177 -0.14 -10.42 -14.16
C PRO A 177 -1.41 -10.70 -13.35
N LYS A 178 -1.90 -9.70 -12.60
CA LYS A 178 -3.13 -9.82 -11.80
C LYS A 178 -4.35 -9.98 -12.69
N LEU A 179 -4.44 -9.17 -13.75
CA LEU A 179 -5.53 -9.21 -14.71
C LEU A 179 -5.56 -10.56 -15.44
N ARG A 180 -4.39 -11.05 -15.88
CA ARG A 180 -4.25 -12.37 -16.52
C ARG A 180 -4.64 -13.50 -15.57
N ALA A 181 -4.18 -13.47 -14.32
CA ALA A 181 -4.52 -14.48 -13.32
C ALA A 181 -6.03 -14.50 -13.01
N ALA A 182 -6.63 -13.33 -12.77
CA ALA A 182 -8.07 -13.20 -12.50
C ALA A 182 -8.92 -13.67 -13.69
N SER A 183 -8.58 -13.23 -14.91
CA SER A 183 -9.26 -13.67 -16.14
C SER A 183 -9.16 -15.19 -16.35
N LYS A 184 -7.98 -15.78 -16.11
CA LYS A 184 -7.78 -17.23 -16.21
C LYS A 184 -8.62 -17.99 -15.17
N LEU A 185 -8.72 -17.47 -13.95
CA LEU A 185 -9.53 -18.10 -12.89
C LEU A 185 -11.02 -18.06 -13.22
N VAL A 186 -11.55 -16.92 -13.68
CA VAL A 186 -12.96 -16.80 -14.11
C VAL A 186 -13.27 -17.82 -15.20
N ARG A 187 -12.46 -17.85 -16.26
CA ARG A 187 -12.63 -18.81 -17.37
C ARG A 187 -12.59 -20.27 -16.88
N ALA A 188 -11.66 -20.59 -15.99
CA ALA A 188 -11.52 -21.94 -15.45
C ALA A 188 -12.72 -22.35 -14.57
N LEU A 189 -13.33 -21.42 -13.84
CA LEU A 189 -14.53 -21.70 -13.03
C LEU A 189 -15.78 -21.82 -13.91
N GLU A 190 -15.90 -21.00 -14.96
CA GLU A 190 -17.00 -21.06 -15.92
C GLU A 190 -17.03 -22.40 -16.67
N THR A 191 -15.87 -22.93 -17.08
CA THR A 191 -15.79 -24.25 -17.76
C THR A 191 -16.17 -25.41 -16.85
N GLN A 192 -16.03 -25.27 -15.53
CA GLN A 192 -16.41 -26.31 -14.56
C GLN A 192 -17.91 -26.35 -14.29
N LYS A 193 -18.72 -25.39 -14.78
CA LYS A 193 -20.15 -25.30 -14.47
C LYS A 193 -20.90 -26.61 -14.72
N SER A 194 -20.60 -27.29 -15.82
CA SER A 194 -21.23 -28.57 -16.21
C SER A 194 -20.91 -29.74 -15.28
N SER A 195 -19.92 -29.60 -14.40
CA SER A 195 -19.50 -30.62 -13.43
C SER A 195 -20.29 -30.58 -12.12
N TYR A 196 -21.16 -29.59 -11.93
CA TYR A 196 -21.94 -29.42 -10.71
C TYR A 196 -23.44 -29.59 -10.99
N VAL A 197 -24.12 -30.32 -10.11
CA VAL A 197 -25.58 -30.47 -10.16
C VAL A 197 -26.23 -29.21 -9.59
N GLU A 198 -27.09 -28.56 -10.36
CA GLU A 198 -27.74 -27.31 -9.96
C GLU A 198 -28.49 -27.47 -8.63
N GLY A 199 -28.28 -26.51 -7.71
CA GLY A 199 -28.89 -26.50 -6.39
C GLY A 199 -28.15 -27.31 -5.31
N SER A 200 -27.15 -28.14 -5.66
CA SER A 200 -26.36 -28.90 -4.69
C SER A 200 -25.51 -28.00 -3.77
N PRO A 201 -25.08 -28.47 -2.59
CA PRO A 201 -24.13 -27.75 -1.74
C PRO A 201 -22.83 -27.38 -2.47
N GLU A 202 -22.33 -28.27 -3.32
CA GLU A 202 -21.13 -28.08 -4.15
C GLU A 202 -21.36 -27.00 -5.19
N TYR A 203 -22.53 -27.00 -5.85
CA TYR A 203 -22.92 -25.94 -6.78
C TYR A 203 -22.96 -24.57 -6.10
N LYS A 204 -23.57 -24.48 -4.92
CA LYS A 204 -23.60 -23.23 -4.13
C LYS A 204 -22.20 -22.75 -3.73
N SER A 205 -21.31 -23.68 -3.37
CA SER A 205 -19.90 -23.37 -3.05
C SER A 205 -19.14 -22.87 -4.29
N TRP A 206 -19.29 -23.55 -5.42
CA TRP A 206 -18.73 -23.14 -6.70
C TRP A 206 -19.26 -21.77 -7.15
N GLN A 207 -20.56 -21.53 -7.03
CA GLN A 207 -21.19 -20.25 -7.38
C GLN A 207 -20.59 -19.09 -6.59
N LYS A 208 -20.40 -19.26 -5.27
CA LYS A 208 -19.71 -18.26 -4.42
C LYS A 208 -18.25 -18.03 -4.87
N LYS A 209 -17.53 -19.08 -5.27
CA LYS A 209 -16.16 -18.96 -5.79
C LYS A 209 -16.13 -18.21 -7.12
N LEU A 210 -17.06 -18.49 -8.03
CA LEU A 210 -17.18 -17.81 -9.32
C LEU A 210 -17.53 -16.33 -9.14
N GLU A 211 -18.54 -16.03 -8.32
CA GLU A 211 -18.93 -14.65 -8.01
C GLU A 211 -17.75 -13.84 -7.45
N LYS A 212 -17.01 -14.43 -6.50
CA LYS A 212 -15.79 -13.82 -5.98
C LYS A 212 -14.74 -13.59 -7.08
N ALA A 213 -14.47 -14.58 -7.92
CA ALA A 213 -13.49 -14.45 -9.00
C ALA A 213 -13.87 -13.36 -10.01
N ILE A 214 -15.17 -13.22 -10.31
CA ILE A 214 -15.70 -12.15 -11.18
C ILE A 214 -15.51 -10.78 -10.50
N ASN A 215 -15.82 -10.66 -9.21
CA ASN A 215 -15.62 -9.42 -8.46
C ASN A 215 -14.14 -9.02 -8.42
N ASP A 216 -13.23 -9.99 -8.18
CA ASP A 216 -11.78 -9.76 -8.21
C ASP A 216 -11.32 -9.31 -9.62
N TYR A 217 -11.79 -9.94 -10.69
CA TYR A 217 -11.50 -9.55 -12.08
C TYR A 217 -12.00 -8.13 -12.41
N ASN A 218 -13.22 -7.80 -12.01
CA ASN A 218 -13.82 -6.48 -12.21
C ASN A 218 -13.05 -5.39 -11.44
N GLY A 219 -12.62 -5.69 -10.20
CA GLY A 219 -11.78 -4.81 -9.39
C GLY A 219 -10.47 -4.47 -10.09
N VAL A 220 -9.71 -5.48 -10.53
CA VAL A 220 -8.43 -5.28 -11.23
C VAL A 220 -8.63 -4.53 -12.56
N THR A 221 -9.72 -4.80 -13.27
CA THR A 221 -10.06 -4.09 -14.52
C THR A 221 -10.34 -2.62 -14.26
N LYS A 222 -11.11 -2.30 -13.21
CA LYS A 222 -11.37 -0.93 -12.78
C LYS A 222 -10.08 -0.20 -12.40
N ASP A 223 -9.18 -0.86 -11.67
CA ASP A 223 -7.87 -0.30 -11.30
C ASP A 223 -7.04 0.07 -12.55
N LYS A 224 -7.05 -0.80 -13.57
CA LYS A 224 -6.36 -0.54 -14.84
C LYS A 224 -6.93 0.68 -15.56
N ILE A 225 -8.26 0.77 -15.69
CA ILE A 225 -8.93 1.91 -16.33
C ILE A 225 -8.63 3.22 -15.56
N ASN A 226 -8.69 3.17 -14.22
CA ASN A 226 -8.38 4.32 -13.38
C ASN A 226 -6.93 4.78 -13.56
N LEU A 227 -5.97 3.84 -13.56
CA LEU A 227 -4.57 4.13 -13.80
C LEU A 227 -4.35 4.77 -15.18
N GLU A 228 -4.94 4.21 -16.24
CA GLU A 228 -4.84 4.75 -17.58
C GLU A 228 -5.39 6.19 -17.64
N SER A 229 -6.56 6.43 -17.05
CA SER A 229 -7.17 7.77 -16.96
C SER A 229 -6.25 8.77 -16.22
N ARG A 230 -5.69 8.37 -15.07
CA ARG A 230 -4.75 9.21 -14.30
C ARG A 230 -3.48 9.51 -15.09
N LEU A 231 -2.92 8.53 -15.78
CA LEU A 231 -1.76 8.73 -16.66
C LEU A 231 -2.08 9.71 -17.80
N GLN A 232 -3.24 9.58 -18.44
CA GLN A 232 -3.65 10.54 -19.49
C GLN A 232 -3.79 11.97 -18.95
N ASN A 233 -4.34 12.13 -17.74
CA ASN A 233 -4.42 13.44 -17.09
C ASN A 233 -3.03 13.99 -16.75
N ALA A 234 -2.15 13.16 -16.19
CA ALA A 234 -0.76 13.51 -15.88
C ALA A 234 -0.01 13.99 -17.14
N TYR A 235 -0.18 13.31 -18.28
CA TYR A 235 0.51 13.66 -19.53
C TYR A 235 0.10 14.99 -20.16
N LYS A 236 -1.00 15.60 -19.71
CA LYS A 236 -1.41 16.96 -20.12
C LYS A 236 -0.44 18.03 -19.59
N LEU A 237 0.22 17.76 -18.48
CA LEU A 237 1.13 18.70 -17.82
C LEU A 237 2.59 18.43 -18.22
N LYS A 238 3.42 19.49 -18.33
CA LYS A 238 4.87 19.33 -18.58
C LYS A 238 5.56 18.62 -17.41
N TYR A 239 5.19 19.01 -16.19
CA TYR A 239 5.64 18.43 -14.92
C TYR A 239 4.42 17.97 -14.13
N PRO A 240 4.00 16.70 -14.26
CA PRO A 240 2.72 16.23 -13.72
C PRO A 240 2.58 16.37 -12.20
N PHE A 241 3.70 16.27 -11.47
CA PHE A 241 3.73 16.27 -10.01
C PHE A 241 4.49 17.46 -9.41
N ALA A 242 4.62 18.56 -10.16
CA ALA A 242 5.36 19.73 -9.67
C ALA A 242 4.75 20.36 -8.41
N HIS A 243 3.42 20.30 -8.27
CA HIS A 243 2.72 20.89 -7.14
C HIS A 243 3.02 20.12 -5.84
N PRO A 244 3.27 20.80 -4.70
CA PRO A 244 3.65 20.15 -3.43
C PRO A 244 2.70 19.07 -2.93
N VAL A 245 1.40 19.19 -3.22
CA VAL A 245 0.36 18.22 -2.84
C VAL A 245 0.71 16.76 -3.16
N TYR A 246 1.52 16.52 -4.19
CA TYR A 246 1.91 15.19 -4.65
C TYR A 246 3.12 14.58 -3.91
N TRP A 247 3.90 15.37 -3.18
CA TRP A 247 5.18 14.90 -2.64
C TRP A 247 5.54 15.47 -1.25
N SER A 248 5.06 16.64 -0.88
CA SER A 248 5.46 17.29 0.39
C SER A 248 4.81 16.67 1.62
N SER A 249 3.82 15.79 1.44
CA SER A 249 3.23 15.00 2.52
C SER A 249 4.15 13.90 3.03
N PHE A 250 5.04 13.37 2.18
CA PHE A 250 5.91 12.26 2.56
C PHE A 250 6.91 12.72 3.61
N ILE A 251 6.88 12.07 4.77
CA ILE A 251 7.76 12.35 5.89
C ILE A 251 8.49 11.09 6.32
N CYS A 252 9.62 11.27 6.99
CA CYS A 252 10.32 10.23 7.71
C CYS A 252 10.38 10.65 9.19
N ALA A 253 9.76 9.87 10.07
CA ALA A 253 9.81 10.07 11.52
C ALA A 253 10.70 9.00 12.15
N GLY A 254 11.45 9.34 13.21
CA GLY A 254 12.30 8.41 13.95
C GLY A 254 13.78 8.80 13.99
N LEU A 255 14.62 7.83 14.27
CA LEU A 255 16.08 7.99 14.37
C LEU A 255 16.73 7.96 12.98
N ARG A 256 17.91 8.56 12.91
CA ARG A 256 18.77 8.50 11.72
C ARG A 256 19.73 7.32 11.84
N ASP A 257 19.89 6.58 10.75
CA ASP A 257 20.85 5.47 10.63
C ASP A 257 22.31 5.95 10.73
#